data_AF-A0A0F9L5I3-F1
#
_entry.id   AF-A0A0F9L5I3-F1
#
_cell.length_a   1.000
_cell.length_b   1.000
_cell.length_c   1.000
_cell.angle_alpha   90.00
_cell.angle_beta   90.00
_cell.angle_gamma   90.00
#
_symmetry.space_group_name_H-M   'P 1'
#
loop_
_entity.id
_entity.type
_entity.pdbx_description
1 polymer ?
#
loop_
_entity_poly.entity_id
_entity_poly.type
_entity_poly.pdbx_seq_one_letter_code
_entity_poly.pdbx_strand_id
1 'polypeptide(L)'
;MPDNMLIERPELLKPATTPEKAEKKFNPEDMKKDVIKWGIEHEVPYYLTHSCYKGLQPPCKTCPACVEREAAFTANNVTDPLIISTK
;
A
#
# COMPACT_ATOMS: atom_id res chain seq x y z
N MET A 1 -9.29 -27.44 -30.70
CA MET A 1 -8.79 -26.81 -29.47
C MET A 1 -9.32 -25.39 -29.50
N PRO A 2 -10.27 -25.01 -28.64
CA PRO A 2 -10.90 -23.70 -28.76
C PRO A 2 -9.92 -22.60 -28.37
N ASP A 3 -10.09 -21.50 -29.09
CA ASP A 3 -9.24 -20.34 -29.19
C ASP A 3 -8.75 -19.78 -27.86
N ASN A 4 -7.47 -19.41 -27.91
CA ASN A 4 -6.77 -18.52 -27.02
C ASN A 4 -7.70 -17.43 -26.47
N MET A 5 -8.21 -17.63 -25.25
CA MET A 5 -9.01 -16.63 -24.55
C MET A 5 -8.11 -15.45 -24.26
N LEU A 6 -8.22 -14.41 -25.09
CA LEU A 6 -7.71 -13.08 -24.82
C LEU A 6 -8.44 -12.57 -23.57
N ILE A 7 -7.93 -12.93 -22.40
CA ILE A 7 -8.25 -12.23 -21.17
C ILE A 7 -7.65 -10.85 -21.38
N GLU A 8 -8.48 -9.89 -21.78
CA GLU A 8 -8.07 -8.50 -21.91
C GLU A 8 -7.42 -8.09 -20.59
N ARG A 9 -6.10 -7.88 -20.64
CA ARG A 9 -5.33 -7.42 -19.48
C ARG A 9 -5.96 -6.08 -19.09
N PRO A 10 -6.69 -5.99 -17.96
CA PRO A 10 -7.39 -4.77 -17.61
C PRO A 10 -6.35 -3.66 -17.60
N GLU A 11 -6.62 -2.58 -18.35
CA GLU A 11 -5.74 -1.43 -18.39
C GLU A 11 -5.51 -0.99 -16.95
N LEU A 12 -4.29 -1.26 -16.44
CA LEU A 12 -3.88 -0.81 -15.14
C LEU A 12 -4.09 0.70 -15.13
N LEU A 13 -5.00 1.16 -14.25
CA LEU A 13 -5.26 2.58 -14.02
C LEU A 13 -3.92 3.30 -14.01
N LYS A 14 -3.69 4.13 -15.04
CA LYS A 14 -2.48 4.95 -15.10
C LYS A 14 -2.45 5.74 -13.80
N PRO A 15 -1.37 5.68 -13.01
CA PRO A 15 -1.30 6.39 -11.75
C PRO A 15 -1.60 7.86 -12.01
N ALA A 16 -2.60 8.41 -11.31
CA ALA A 16 -3.11 9.77 -11.51
C ALA A 16 -2.07 10.86 -11.17
N THR A 17 -0.92 10.46 -10.65
CA THR A 17 0.23 11.32 -10.40
C THR A 17 1.42 10.68 -11.10
N THR A 18 1.95 11.36 -12.12
CA THR A 18 3.29 11.09 -12.61
C THR A 18 4.22 11.27 -11.41
N PRO A 19 4.91 10.23 -10.89
CA PRO A 19 5.91 10.46 -9.87
C PRO A 19 7.10 11.06 -10.62
N GLU A 20 7.13 12.38 -10.74
CA GLU A 20 8.32 13.11 -11.13
C GLU A 20 9.35 12.89 -10.01
N LYS A 21 10.08 11.76 -10.12
CA LYS A 21 11.25 11.35 -9.33
C LYS A 21 11.36 11.97 -7.92
N ALA A 22 10.48 11.58 -7.00
CA ALA A 22 10.72 11.83 -5.58
C ALA A 22 11.62 10.72 -5.00
N GLU A 23 12.91 10.73 -5.37
CA GLU A 23 13.92 9.88 -4.71
C GLU A 23 14.22 10.46 -3.32
N LYS A 24 13.31 10.27 -2.37
CA LYS A 24 13.53 10.69 -0.98
C LYS A 24 14.33 9.63 -0.24
N LYS A 25 15.53 10.00 0.22
CA LYS A 25 16.33 9.17 1.13
C LYS A 25 15.78 9.34 2.55
N PHE A 26 15.39 8.23 3.17
CA PHE A 26 14.94 8.20 4.55
C PHE A 26 16.06 7.71 5.46
N ASN A 27 16.15 8.25 6.67
CA ASN A 27 17.11 7.76 7.67
C ASN A 27 16.67 6.37 8.18
N PRO A 28 17.62 5.45 8.46
CA PRO A 28 17.30 4.07 8.83
C PRO A 28 16.61 3.94 10.20
N GLU A 29 16.75 4.92 11.08
CA GLU A 29 16.21 4.91 12.44
C GLU A 29 14.67 5.04 12.50
N ASP A 30 14.05 5.78 11.57
CA ASP A 30 12.59 6.00 11.54
C ASP A 30 11.96 5.80 10.13
N MET A 31 12.69 5.15 9.21
CA MET A 31 12.31 4.99 7.79
C MET A 31 10.85 4.58 7.58
N LYS A 32 10.32 3.60 8.31
CA LYS A 32 8.96 3.11 8.09
C LYS A 32 7.89 4.14 8.46
N LYS A 33 8.13 4.91 9.52
CA LYS A 33 7.22 5.98 9.93
C LYS A 33 7.29 7.13 8.93
N ASP A 34 8.50 7.52 8.53
CA ASP A 34 8.73 8.62 7.60
C ASP A 34 8.19 8.31 6.20
N VAL A 35 8.29 7.06 5.74
CA VAL A 35 7.70 6.61 4.48
C VAL A 35 6.19 6.73 4.52
N ILE A 36 5.54 6.29 5.62
CA ILE A 36 4.09 6.40 5.76
C ILE A 36 3.66 7.87 5.77
N LYS A 37 4.32 8.71 6.59
CA LYS A 37 4.09 10.15 6.66
C LYS A 37 4.23 10.81 5.28
N TRP A 38 5.34 10.53 4.60
CA TRP A 38 5.61 11.07 3.28
C TRP A 38 4.55 10.64 2.27
N GLY A 39 4.16 9.37 2.25
CA GLY A 39 3.12 8.93 1.33
C GLY A 39 1.73 9.50 1.68
N ILE A 40 1.43 9.80 2.95
CA ILE A 40 0.20 10.52 3.32
C ILE A 40 0.26 11.96 2.78
N GLU A 41 1.38 12.66 2.95
CA GLU A 41 1.61 14.02 2.41
C GLU A 41 1.50 14.06 0.87
N HIS A 42 1.81 12.95 0.19
CA HIS A 42 1.78 12.84 -1.28
C HIS A 42 0.54 12.11 -1.80
N GLU A 43 -0.48 11.92 -0.95
CA GLU A 43 -1.76 11.29 -1.32
C GLU A 43 -1.58 9.90 -1.97
N VAL A 44 -0.57 9.15 -1.52
CA VAL A 44 -0.30 7.80 -2.01
C VAL A 44 -1.52 6.90 -1.71
N PRO A 45 -2.06 6.19 -2.71
CA PRO A 45 -3.26 5.37 -2.53
C PRO A 45 -2.92 4.07 -1.77
N TYR A 46 -2.78 4.16 -0.45
CA TYR A 46 -2.48 3.01 0.42
C TYR A 46 -3.53 1.90 0.39
N TYR A 47 -4.75 2.21 -0.06
CA TYR A 47 -5.83 1.23 -0.30
C TYR A 47 -5.56 0.30 -1.49
N LEU A 48 -4.72 0.72 -2.45
CA LEU A 48 -4.25 -0.12 -3.56
C LEU A 48 -3.02 -0.94 -3.20
N THR A 49 -2.34 -0.60 -2.10
CA THR A 49 -1.14 -1.31 -1.65
C THR A 49 -1.52 -2.41 -0.69
N HIS A 50 -1.02 -3.62 -0.92
CA HIS A 50 -1.27 -4.73 -0.02
C HIS A 50 0.02 -5.48 0.31
N SER A 51 0.35 -5.54 1.61
CA SER A 51 1.61 -6.11 2.10
C SER A 51 1.42 -7.38 2.93
N CYS A 52 0.19 -7.88 3.11
CA CYS A 52 -0.03 -9.10 3.90
C CYS A 52 0.48 -10.33 3.14
N TYR A 53 1.42 -11.06 3.74
CA TYR A 53 1.94 -12.32 3.17
C TYR A 53 0.88 -13.42 3.01
N LYS A 54 -0.23 -13.34 3.75
CA LYS A 54 -1.34 -14.29 3.62
C LYS A 54 -2.32 -13.93 2.50
N GLY A 55 -2.17 -12.76 1.85
CA GLY A 55 -3.06 -12.35 0.76
C GLY A 55 -4.50 -12.04 1.18
N LEU A 56 -4.79 -11.90 2.48
CA LEU A 56 -6.14 -11.65 2.98
C LEU A 56 -6.58 -10.19 2.80
N GLN A 57 -7.86 -9.98 2.51
CA GLN A 57 -8.51 -8.67 2.45
C GLN A 57 -9.75 -8.75 3.34
N PRO A 58 -9.78 -8.13 4.54
CA PRO A 58 -8.76 -7.28 5.16
C PRO A 58 -7.47 -8.03 5.58
N PRO A 59 -6.34 -7.31 5.81
CA PRO A 59 -5.06 -7.91 6.14
C PRO A 59 -5.12 -8.76 7.40
N CYS A 60 -4.33 -9.82 7.47
CA CYS A 60 -4.47 -10.83 8.51
C CYS A 60 -4.09 -10.39 9.93
N LYS A 61 -3.49 -9.20 10.10
CA LYS A 61 -2.97 -8.60 11.35
C LYS A 61 -2.05 -9.47 12.23
N THR A 62 -1.69 -10.65 11.75
CA THR A 62 -0.88 -11.65 12.45
C THR A 62 0.48 -11.86 11.78
N CYS A 63 0.67 -11.31 10.59
CA CYS A 63 1.92 -11.42 9.84
C CYS A 63 2.91 -10.31 10.24
N PRO A 64 4.24 -10.55 10.20
CA PRO A 64 5.23 -9.51 10.51
C PRO A 64 5.02 -8.23 9.70
N ALA A 65 4.74 -8.36 8.39
CA ALA A 65 4.45 -7.21 7.53
C ALA A 65 3.19 -6.42 7.96
N CYS A 66 2.17 -7.12 8.48
CA CYS A 66 0.92 -6.54 8.95
C CYS A 66 1.15 -5.74 10.23
N VAL A 67 1.93 -6.32 11.16
CA VAL A 67 2.28 -5.71 12.45
C VAL A 67 3.14 -4.46 12.22
N GLU A 68 4.15 -4.54 11.36
CA GLU A 68 4.99 -3.39 11.03
C GLU A 68 4.21 -2.27 10.34
N ARG A 69 3.28 -2.63 9.45
CA ARG A 69 2.39 -1.67 8.79
C ARG A 69 1.52 -0.95 9.82
N GLU A 70 0.82 -1.69 10.67
CA GLU A 70 -0.05 -1.11 11.71
C GLU A 70 0.75 -0.25 12.70
N ALA A 71 1.96 -0.67 13.09
CA ALA A 71 2.85 0.11 13.93
C ALA A 71 3.31 1.42 13.25
N ALA A 72 3.61 1.39 11.95
CA ALA A 72 4.01 2.59 11.20
C ALA A 72 2.86 3.59 11.02
N PHE A 73 1.64 3.11 10.79
CA PHE A 73 0.44 3.94 10.74
C PHE A 73 0.11 4.53 12.13
N THR A 74 0.11 3.69 13.16
CA THR A 74 -0.14 4.10 14.55
C THR A 74 0.87 5.14 15.03
N ALA A 75 2.16 4.97 14.69
CA ALA A 75 3.20 5.93 15.03
C ALA A 75 3.00 7.31 14.39
N ASN A 76 2.26 7.38 13.28
CA ASN A 76 1.86 8.63 12.63
C ASN A 76 0.46 9.11 13.08
N ASN A 77 -0.14 8.47 14.08
CA ASN A 77 -1.52 8.70 14.51
C ASN A 77 -2.55 8.58 13.36
N VAL A 78 -2.24 7.75 12.36
CA VAL A 78 -3.13 7.50 11.21
C VAL A 78 -3.66 6.08 11.28
N THR A 79 -4.91 5.88 10.89
CA THR A 79 -5.52 4.54 10.79
C THR A 79 -5.27 3.97 9.40
N ASP A 80 -4.88 2.70 9.31
CA ASP A 80 -4.63 2.04 8.03
C ASP A 80 -5.91 1.98 7.17
N PRO A 81 -5.92 2.56 5.96
CA PRO A 81 -7.09 2.56 5.09
C PRO A 81 -7.47 1.17 4.56
N LEU A 82 -6.67 0.13 4.76
CA LEU A 82 -7.06 -1.26 4.42
C LEU A 82 -8.04 -1.89 5.41
N ILE A 83 -8.25 -1.27 6.58
CA ILE A 83 -9.13 -1.81 7.64
C ILE A 83 -10.56 -1.28 7.49
N ILE A 84 -10.74 -0.15 6.80
CA ILE A 84 -12.06 0.36 6.39
C ILE A 84 -12.54 -0.42 5.16
N SER A 85 -12.96 -1.66 5.39
CA SER A 85 -13.78 -2.38 4.44
C SER A 85 -15.13 -1.66 4.36
N THR A 86 -15.33 -0.86 3.31
CA THR A 86 -16.66 -0.45 2.89
C THR A 86 -17.48 -1.71 2.61
N LYS A 87 -18.64 -1.75 3.22
CA LYS A 87 -19.66 -2.79 3.09
C LYS A 87 -20.33 -2.73 1.72
#